data_AF-A0A9Q0JS24-F1
#
_entry.id   AF-A0A9Q0JS24-F1
#
_cell.length_a   1.000
_cell.length_b   1.000
_cell.length_c   1.000
_cell.angle_alpha   90.00
_cell.angle_beta   90.00
_cell.angle_gamma   90.00
#
_symmetry.space_group_name_H-M   'P 1'
#
loop_
_entity.id
_entity.type
_entity.pdbx_description
1 polymer ?
#
loop_
_entity_poly.entity_id
_entity_poly.type
_entity_poly.pdbx_seq_one_letter_code
_entity_poly.pdbx_strand_id
1 'polypeptide(L)'
;MYHGDEGDAGLQGGMVETTDRPWKISRVIPMPPNVISPSWLPIAISFVVLCFFLRWHIKHPNEEAMWLWFMSIVCELWFGFSWILDQIPINRSTNLAMLRDKFDGPTPYNRTGRSDLPSIDLFVSTADPEKQSPLVTTNTIISILAVDYSMEKLTCYILDDDGALLTFEVMRRLAASLTYGVPFYWKHDIKPKNPDSFFSIVVVSFICIHVPLEVTLSV
;
A
#
# COMPACT_ATOMS: atom_id res chain seq x y z
N MET A 1 75.08 -3.01 -18.07
CA MET A 1 74.93 -2.78 -16.61
C MET A 1 74.16 -1.48 -16.45
N TYR A 2 72.88 -1.44 -16.07
CA TYR A 2 72.16 -2.24 -15.08
C TYR A 2 70.80 -2.73 -15.59
N HIS A 3 70.44 -3.92 -15.13
CA HIS A 3 69.10 -4.52 -15.14
C HIS A 3 68.22 -3.86 -14.06
N GLY A 4 66.92 -3.80 -14.31
CA GLY A 4 65.88 -3.52 -13.32
C GLY A 4 64.52 -3.86 -13.91
N ASP A 5 64.10 -5.09 -13.64
CA ASP A 5 62.81 -5.72 -13.97
C ASP A 5 61.74 -5.28 -12.93
N GLU A 6 60.49 -5.71 -13.15
CA GLU A 6 59.26 -5.52 -12.31
C GLU A 6 58.42 -4.27 -12.68
N GLY A 7 57.13 -4.37 -13.00
CA GLY A 7 56.21 -5.49 -12.98
C GLY A 7 54.90 -5.11 -13.69
N ASP A 8 54.28 -6.16 -14.22
CA ASP A 8 53.03 -6.24 -14.97
C ASP A 8 51.87 -5.50 -14.30
N ALA A 9 51.54 -4.31 -14.81
CA ALA A 9 50.28 -3.63 -14.49
C ALA A 9 49.17 -4.27 -15.32
N GLY A 10 48.68 -5.41 -14.81
CA GLY A 10 47.52 -6.10 -15.33
C GLY A 10 46.34 -5.13 -15.50
N LEU A 11 46.01 -4.87 -16.77
CA LEU A 11 44.76 -4.28 -17.21
C LEU A 11 43.63 -5.15 -16.68
N GLN A 12 43.14 -4.81 -15.49
CA GLN A 12 41.90 -5.34 -14.95
C GLN A 12 40.78 -4.70 -15.77
N GLY A 13 40.52 -5.29 -16.94
CA GLY A 13 39.34 -5.03 -17.74
C GLY A 13 38.14 -5.32 -16.86
N GLY A 14 37.61 -4.27 -16.23
CA GLY A 14 36.30 -4.27 -15.62
C GLY A 14 35.35 -4.73 -16.70
N MET A 15 34.90 -5.98 -16.57
CA MET A 15 33.86 -6.54 -17.40
C MET A 15 32.67 -5.61 -17.21
N VAL A 16 32.45 -4.75 -18.20
CA VAL A 16 31.18 -4.08 -18.41
C VAL A 16 30.21 -5.23 -18.55
N GLU A 17 29.52 -5.56 -17.46
CA GLU A 17 28.38 -6.46 -17.48
C GLU A 17 27.34 -5.72 -18.33
N THR A 18 27.39 -5.95 -19.64
CA THR A 18 26.39 -5.57 -20.61
C THR A 18 25.10 -6.24 -20.15
N THR A 19 24.39 -5.54 -19.28
CA THR A 19 23.18 -6.01 -18.64
C THR A 19 22.03 -5.80 -19.62
N ASP A 20 22.11 -6.48 -20.76
CA ASP A 20 21.02 -6.63 -21.73
C ASP A 20 20.03 -7.70 -21.23
N ARG A 21 19.67 -7.64 -19.94
CA ARG A 21 18.53 -8.40 -19.43
C ARG A 21 17.31 -7.47 -19.54
N PRO A 22 16.25 -7.81 -20.29
CA PRO A 22 15.05 -6.98 -20.36
C PRO A 22 14.52 -6.79 -18.93
N TRP A 23 14.54 -5.54 -18.49
CA TRP A 23 14.21 -5.11 -17.14
C TRP A 23 12.75 -5.47 -16.81
N LYS A 24 12.55 -6.42 -15.90
CA LYS A 24 11.23 -6.78 -15.40
C LYS A 24 10.85 -5.86 -14.24
N ILE A 25 9.92 -4.93 -14.50
CA ILE A 25 9.37 -3.97 -13.53
C ILE A 25 8.67 -4.69 -12.37
N SER A 26 8.04 -5.83 -12.66
CA SER A 26 7.55 -6.77 -11.66
C SER A 26 8.43 -8.02 -11.70
N ARG A 27 9.17 -8.27 -10.62
CA ARG A 27 9.86 -9.54 -10.41
C ARG A 27 9.09 -10.32 -9.36
N VAL A 28 8.77 -11.57 -9.66
CA VAL A 28 8.36 -12.54 -8.63
C VAL A 28 9.63 -12.81 -7.81
N ILE A 29 9.71 -12.22 -6.61
CA ILE A 29 10.83 -12.48 -5.70
C ILE A 29 10.54 -13.84 -5.05
N PRO A 30 11.36 -14.88 -5.27
CA PRO A 30 11.22 -16.11 -4.50
C PRO A 30 11.53 -15.75 -3.04
N MET A 31 10.53 -15.85 -2.17
CA MET A 31 10.75 -15.71 -0.74
C MET A 31 11.74 -16.80 -0.28
N PRO A 32 12.61 -16.50 0.69
CA PRO A 32 13.61 -17.45 1.12
C PRO A 32 12.90 -18.69 1.73
N PRO A 33 13.33 -19.91 1.35
CA PRO A 33 12.61 -21.16 1.67
C PRO A 33 12.53 -21.48 3.18
N ASN A 34 13.32 -20.79 4.00
CA ASN A 34 13.31 -20.86 5.46
C ASN A 34 12.10 -20.17 6.11
N VAL A 35 11.43 -19.24 5.43
CA VAL A 35 10.18 -18.60 5.90
C VAL A 35 8.95 -19.27 5.29
N ILE A 36 9.10 -19.83 4.09
CA ILE A 36 8.06 -20.56 3.38
C ILE A 36 7.82 -21.93 4.02
N SER A 37 8.86 -22.76 4.21
CA SER A 37 8.69 -24.15 4.68
C SER A 37 7.96 -24.30 6.02
N PRO A 38 8.09 -23.40 7.02
CA PRO A 38 7.33 -23.51 8.27
C PRO A 38 5.86 -23.08 8.12
N SER A 39 5.50 -22.23 7.16
CA SER A 39 4.14 -21.70 7.02
C SER A 39 3.16 -22.67 6.34
N TRP A 40 3.65 -23.62 5.52
CA TRP A 40 2.80 -24.67 4.92
C TRP A 40 2.42 -25.76 5.89
N LEU A 41 3.18 -25.96 6.97
CA LEU A 41 2.88 -26.98 7.98
C LEU A 41 1.50 -26.80 8.63
N PRO A 42 1.13 -25.62 9.19
CA PRO A 42 -0.21 -25.41 9.74
C PRO A 42 -1.31 -25.50 8.67
N ILE A 43 -1.03 -25.07 7.43
CA ILE A 43 -1.98 -25.14 6.31
C ILE A 43 -2.26 -26.61 5.95
N ALA A 44 -1.22 -27.43 5.82
CA ALA A 44 -1.36 -28.86 5.54
C ALA A 44 -2.07 -29.60 6.67
N ILE A 45 -1.75 -29.30 7.93
CA ILE A 45 -2.43 -29.89 9.09
C ILE A 45 -3.93 -29.52 9.08
N SER A 46 -4.26 -28.25 8.85
CA SER A 46 -5.64 -27.78 8.81
C SER A 46 -6.43 -28.43 7.67
N PHE A 47 -5.81 -28.61 6.50
CA PHE A 47 -6.41 -29.33 5.37
C PHE A 47 -6.72 -30.80 5.71
N VAL A 48 -5.78 -31.49 6.36
CA VAL A 48 -5.99 -32.89 6.80
C VAL A 48 -7.14 -32.97 7.81
N VAL A 49 -7.17 -32.09 8.81
CA VAL A 49 -8.27 -32.02 9.80
C VAL A 49 -9.61 -31.76 9.12
N LEU A 50 -9.67 -30.82 8.17
CA LEU A 50 -10.88 -30.51 7.40
C LEU A 50 -11.38 -31.74 6.60
N CYS A 51 -10.48 -32.48 5.94
CA CYS A 51 -10.85 -33.70 5.22
C CYS A 51 -11.40 -34.80 6.16
N PHE A 52 -10.77 -35.00 7.32
CA PHE A 52 -11.26 -35.95 8.32
C PHE A 52 -12.62 -35.52 8.90
N PHE A 53 -12.78 -34.24 9.20
CA PHE A 53 -14.04 -33.68 9.70
C PHE A 53 -15.17 -33.85 8.68
N LEU A 54 -14.95 -33.47 7.41
CA LEU A 54 -15.96 -33.60 6.36
C LEU A 54 -16.33 -35.07 6.11
N ARG A 55 -15.33 -35.98 6.13
CA ARG A 55 -15.56 -37.42 6.00
C ARG A 55 -16.37 -38.00 7.17
N TRP A 56 -16.12 -37.53 8.39
CA TRP A 56 -16.90 -37.93 9.56
C TRP A 56 -18.33 -37.38 9.51
N HIS A 57 -18.48 -36.10 9.13
CA HIS A 57 -19.76 -35.40 9.05
C HIS A 57 -20.69 -36.02 7.98
N ILE A 58 -20.14 -36.46 6.85
CA ILE A 58 -20.90 -37.20 5.82
C ILE A 58 -21.32 -38.60 6.29
N LYS A 59 -20.51 -39.26 7.12
CA LYS A 59 -20.77 -40.64 7.59
C LYS A 59 -21.75 -40.73 8.76
N HIS A 60 -22.04 -39.62 9.46
CA HIS A 60 -22.98 -39.57 10.58
C HIS A 60 -24.17 -38.68 10.19
N PRO A 61 -25.12 -39.20 9.41
CA PRO A 61 -26.35 -38.48 9.09
C PRO A 61 -27.24 -38.36 10.33
N ASN A 62 -27.84 -37.18 10.51
CA ASN A 62 -28.87 -36.98 11.51
C ASN A 62 -30.24 -37.33 10.90
N GLU A 63 -30.79 -38.48 11.27
CA GLU A 63 -32.05 -39.00 10.71
C GLU A 63 -33.28 -38.15 11.09
N GLU A 64 -33.22 -37.40 12.20
CA GLU A 64 -34.36 -36.57 12.64
C GLU A 64 -34.49 -35.25 11.86
N ALA A 65 -33.42 -34.80 11.20
CA ALA A 65 -33.40 -33.51 10.49
C ALA A 65 -32.50 -33.53 9.24
N MET A 66 -32.81 -34.42 8.28
CA MET A 66 -32.03 -34.61 7.05
C MET A 66 -31.81 -33.32 6.24
N TRP A 67 -32.78 -32.39 6.23
CA TRP A 67 -32.66 -31.14 5.49
C TRP A 67 -31.60 -30.19 6.09
N LEU A 68 -31.61 -30.04 7.42
CA LEU A 68 -30.61 -29.23 8.12
C LEU A 68 -29.22 -29.83 8.00
N TRP A 69 -29.12 -31.17 8.05
CA TRP A 69 -27.88 -31.89 7.83
C TRP A 69 -27.31 -31.64 6.42
N PHE A 70 -28.15 -31.69 5.38
CA PHE A 70 -27.72 -31.42 4.00
C PHE A 70 -27.24 -29.97 3.83
N MET A 71 -27.99 -28.99 4.35
CA MET A 71 -27.60 -27.59 4.28
C MET A 71 -26.27 -27.32 5.01
N SER A 72 -26.06 -27.94 6.16
CA SER A 72 -24.81 -27.87 6.90
C SER A 72 -23.62 -28.40 6.08
N ILE A 73 -23.77 -29.54 5.39
CA ILE A 73 -22.71 -30.08 4.52
C ILE A 73 -22.36 -29.12 3.38
N VAL A 74 -23.37 -28.52 2.74
CA VAL A 74 -23.16 -27.57 1.64
C VAL A 74 -22.42 -26.33 2.13
N CYS A 75 -22.78 -25.79 3.31
CA CYS A 75 -22.07 -24.68 3.92
C CYS A 75 -20.60 -25.02 4.22
N GLU A 76 -20.33 -26.17 4.83
CA GLU A 76 -18.96 -26.60 5.17
C GLU A 76 -18.10 -26.80 3.91
N LEU A 77 -18.67 -27.36 2.84
CA LEU A 77 -17.99 -27.50 1.54
C LEU A 77 -17.62 -26.13 0.96
N TRP A 78 -18.54 -25.16 1.01
CA TRP A 78 -18.32 -23.81 0.50
C TRP A 78 -17.27 -23.06 1.30
N PHE A 79 -17.32 -23.15 2.63
CA PHE A 79 -16.31 -22.57 3.52
C PHE A 79 -14.94 -23.19 3.32
N GLY A 80 -14.86 -24.52 3.24
CA GLY A 80 -13.62 -25.24 2.96
C GLY A 80 -13.01 -24.85 1.61
N PHE A 81 -13.83 -24.72 0.58
CA PHE A 81 -13.40 -24.25 -0.74
C PHE A 81 -12.89 -22.80 -0.71
N SER A 82 -13.62 -21.90 -0.06
CA SER A 82 -13.21 -20.49 0.10
C SER A 82 -11.89 -20.36 0.87
N TRP A 83 -11.71 -21.15 1.92
CA TRP A 83 -10.48 -21.21 2.70
C TRP A 83 -9.30 -21.72 1.86
N ILE A 84 -9.49 -22.77 1.04
CA ILE A 84 -8.44 -23.29 0.14
C ILE A 84 -8.03 -22.23 -0.90
N LEU A 85 -8.99 -21.48 -1.46
CA LEU A 85 -8.69 -20.40 -2.40
C LEU A 85 -7.89 -19.26 -1.75
N ASP A 86 -8.19 -18.93 -0.49
CA ASP A 86 -7.48 -17.92 0.28
C ASP A 86 -6.01 -18.30 0.56
N GLN A 87 -5.69 -19.60 0.62
CA GLN A 87 -4.32 -20.09 0.79
C GLN A 87 -3.44 -19.91 -0.45
N ILE A 88 -3.99 -19.60 -1.64
CA ILE A 88 -3.19 -19.42 -2.87
C ILE A 88 -2.48 -18.06 -2.79
N PRO A 89 -1.14 -18.01 -2.55
CA PRO A 89 -0.47 -16.75 -2.32
C PRO A 89 -0.25 -16.04 -3.66
N ILE A 90 -1.00 -14.97 -3.92
CA ILE A 90 -0.65 -14.00 -4.97
C ILE A 90 0.46 -13.10 -4.41
N ASN A 91 1.66 -13.64 -4.27
CA ASN A 91 2.80 -12.85 -3.80
C ASN A 91 3.36 -11.98 -4.96
N ARG A 92 2.69 -10.86 -5.22
CA ARG A 92 3.21 -9.78 -6.09
C ARG A 92 3.80 -8.69 -5.21
N SER A 93 5.06 -8.82 -4.85
CA SER A 93 5.81 -7.74 -4.21
C SER A 93 6.44 -6.85 -5.28
N THR A 94 5.97 -5.62 -5.41
CA THR A 94 6.58 -4.60 -6.27
C THR A 94 7.65 -3.84 -5.47
N ASN A 95 8.89 -3.80 -5.96
CA ASN A 95 9.95 -3.08 -5.29
C ASN A 95 9.86 -1.58 -5.62
N LEU A 96 9.25 -0.80 -4.73
CA LEU A 96 9.02 0.64 -4.91
C LEU A 96 10.33 1.44 -5.01
N ALA A 97 11.40 1.00 -4.35
CA ALA A 97 12.69 1.69 -4.40
C ALA A 97 13.34 1.60 -5.78
N MET A 98 13.25 0.44 -6.45
CA MET A 98 13.73 0.26 -7.82
C MET A 98 12.91 1.03 -8.86
N LEU A 99 11.60 1.20 -8.61
CA LEU A 99 10.73 2.03 -9.46
C LEU A 99 11.14 3.50 -9.36
N ARG A 100 11.33 4.02 -8.15
CA ARG A 100 11.75 5.40 -7.92
C ARG A 100 13.11 5.68 -8.56
N ASP A 101 14.09 4.82 -8.37
CA ASP A 101 15.45 5.02 -8.92
C ASP A 101 15.45 5.09 -10.46
N LYS A 102 14.59 4.31 -11.13
CA LYS A 102 14.52 4.26 -12.59
C LYS A 102 13.68 5.37 -13.21
N PHE A 103 12.60 5.80 -12.56
CA PHE A 103 11.63 6.74 -13.13
C PHE A 103 11.71 8.16 -12.55
N ASP A 104 12.23 8.32 -11.32
CA ASP A 104 12.46 9.63 -10.68
C ASP A 104 13.95 10.00 -10.57
N GLY A 105 14.87 9.04 -10.77
CA GLY A 105 16.31 9.29 -10.77
C GLY A 105 16.84 9.86 -12.10
N PRO A 106 17.92 10.66 -12.08
CA PRO A 106 18.57 11.12 -13.30
C PRO A 106 19.21 9.94 -14.04
N THR A 107 18.55 9.46 -15.09
CA THR A 107 19.09 8.39 -15.94
C THR A 107 19.94 8.97 -17.08
N PRO A 108 20.85 8.19 -17.69
CA PRO A 108 21.64 8.63 -18.84
C PRO A 108 20.81 9.15 -20.02
N TYR A 109 19.56 8.70 -20.12
CA TYR A 109 18.57 9.07 -21.15
C TYR A 109 17.72 10.29 -20.76
N ASN A 110 17.67 10.66 -19.48
CA ASN A 110 16.90 11.78 -18.95
C ASN A 110 17.79 12.72 -18.12
N ARG A 111 18.54 13.56 -18.83
CA ARG A 111 19.45 14.57 -18.26
C ARG A 111 18.74 15.74 -17.59
N THR A 112 17.44 15.91 -17.82
CA THR A 112 16.64 17.01 -17.26
C THR A 112 16.10 16.69 -15.86
N GLY A 113 16.23 15.45 -15.39
CA GLY A 113 15.78 15.05 -14.06
C GLY A 113 14.27 15.13 -13.87
N ARG A 114 13.50 15.20 -14.97
CA ARG A 114 12.04 15.16 -14.92
C ARG A 114 11.59 13.74 -14.66
N SER A 115 10.56 13.54 -13.84
CA SER A 115 10.00 12.20 -13.67
C SER A 115 9.58 11.63 -15.03
N ASP A 116 9.77 10.34 -15.29
CA ASP A 116 9.26 9.62 -16.47
C ASP A 116 8.00 8.80 -16.16
N LEU A 117 7.34 9.11 -15.05
CA LEU A 117 6.11 8.46 -14.63
C LEU A 117 4.89 8.81 -15.53
N PRO A 118 3.86 7.96 -15.60
CA PRO A 118 2.62 8.28 -16.33
C PRO A 118 1.83 9.40 -15.64
N SER A 119 0.86 10.00 -16.35
CA SER A 119 -0.14 10.85 -15.70
C SER A 119 -1.15 10.00 -14.94
N ILE A 120 -1.54 10.43 -13.73
CA ILE A 120 -2.53 9.78 -12.88
C ILE A 120 -3.68 10.76 -12.63
N ASP A 121 -4.89 10.28 -12.92
CA ASP A 121 -6.13 10.99 -12.64
C ASP A 121 -6.86 10.30 -11.49
N LEU A 122 -7.15 11.07 -10.44
CA LEU A 122 -7.84 10.62 -9.24
C LEU A 122 -9.23 11.24 -9.19
N PHE A 123 -10.25 10.40 -8.97
CA PHE A 123 -11.64 10.84 -8.89
C PHE A 123 -12.12 10.69 -7.44
N VAL A 124 -12.57 11.78 -6.85
CA VAL A 124 -13.15 11.83 -5.50
C VAL A 124 -14.64 12.10 -5.64
N SER A 125 -15.47 11.07 -5.38
CA SER A 125 -16.92 11.18 -5.39
C SER A 125 -17.45 11.54 -3.99
N THR A 126 -18.28 12.57 -3.92
CA THR A 126 -19.01 12.99 -2.71
C THR A 126 -20.50 13.02 -3.04
N ALA A 127 -21.32 12.49 -2.13
CA ALA A 127 -22.73 12.26 -2.42
C ALA A 127 -23.70 13.03 -1.51
N ASP A 128 -23.31 13.39 -0.29
CA ASP A 128 -24.21 14.07 0.64
C ASP A 128 -23.38 14.71 1.77
N PRO A 129 -23.36 16.06 1.89
CA PRO A 129 -22.57 16.75 2.90
C PRO A 129 -23.08 16.52 4.33
N GLU A 130 -24.32 16.06 4.52
CA GLU A 130 -24.86 15.72 5.84
C GLU A 130 -24.40 14.34 6.31
N LYS A 131 -24.31 13.37 5.40
CA LYS A 131 -23.80 12.01 5.71
C LYS A 131 -22.28 11.97 5.77
N GLN A 132 -21.59 12.74 4.92
CA GLN A 132 -20.14 12.83 4.88
C GLN A 132 -19.73 14.30 4.98
N SER A 133 -19.07 14.66 6.08
CA SER A 133 -18.64 16.04 6.28
C SER A 133 -17.68 16.48 5.16
N PRO A 134 -17.92 17.64 4.51
CA PRO A 134 -17.01 18.20 3.51
C PRO A 134 -15.57 18.40 3.99
N LEU A 135 -15.36 18.47 5.32
CA LEU A 135 -14.04 18.56 5.93
C LEU A 135 -13.23 17.26 5.71
N VAL A 136 -13.86 16.10 5.85
CA VAL A 136 -13.20 14.80 5.62
C VAL A 136 -12.80 14.65 4.15
N THR A 137 -13.67 15.08 3.25
CA THR A 137 -13.40 15.14 1.80
C THR A 137 -12.23 16.07 1.49
N THR A 138 -12.21 17.25 2.12
CA THR A 138 -11.12 18.23 2.00
C THR A 138 -9.77 17.65 2.43
N ASN A 139 -9.74 16.95 3.57
CA ASN A 139 -8.53 16.32 4.09
C ASN A 139 -8.02 15.20 3.18
N THR A 140 -8.93 14.47 2.57
CA THR A 140 -8.61 13.44 1.57
C THR A 140 -7.98 14.08 0.32
N ILE A 141 -8.55 15.17 -0.19
CA ILE A 141 -8.01 15.91 -1.35
C ILE A 141 -6.63 16.49 -1.05
N ILE A 142 -6.42 17.10 0.13
CA ILE A 142 -5.09 17.57 0.54
C ILE A 142 -4.08 16.42 0.56
N SER A 143 -4.48 15.28 1.14
CA SER A 143 -3.62 14.09 1.21
C SER A 143 -3.26 13.55 -0.17
N ILE A 144 -4.21 13.55 -1.09
CA ILE A 144 -4.02 13.18 -2.49
C ILE A 144 -3.00 14.11 -3.15
N LEU A 145 -3.20 15.42 -3.05
CA LEU A 145 -2.35 16.40 -3.72
C LEU A 145 -0.97 16.56 -3.08
N ALA A 146 -0.82 16.18 -1.81
CA ALA A 146 0.45 16.19 -1.09
C ALA A 146 1.26 14.88 -1.24
N VAL A 147 0.80 13.93 -2.06
CA VAL A 147 1.53 12.69 -2.34
C VAL A 147 2.90 12.98 -2.97
N ASP A 148 3.86 12.09 -2.76
CA ASP A 148 5.21 12.21 -3.32
C ASP A 148 5.20 11.77 -4.81
N TYR A 149 4.51 12.53 -5.65
CA TYR A 149 4.41 12.34 -7.11
C TYR A 149 4.63 13.67 -7.83
N SER A 150 4.98 13.61 -9.12
CA SER A 150 5.17 14.82 -9.93
C SER A 150 3.85 15.56 -10.14
N MET A 151 3.76 16.82 -9.71
CA MET A 151 2.52 17.62 -9.82
C MET A 151 2.01 17.81 -11.22
N GLU A 152 2.92 17.91 -12.19
CA GLU A 152 2.56 18.06 -13.59
C GLU A 152 1.77 16.86 -14.14
N LYS A 153 1.71 15.77 -13.37
CA LYS A 153 1.15 14.47 -13.76
C LYS A 153 0.05 13.98 -12.83
N LEU A 154 -0.27 14.74 -11.79
CA LEU A 154 -1.30 14.36 -10.84
C LEU A 154 -2.50 15.29 -11.02
N THR A 155 -3.62 14.73 -11.47
CA THR A 155 -4.88 15.46 -11.59
C THR A 155 -5.88 14.89 -10.60
N CYS A 156 -6.56 15.77 -9.85
CA CYS A 156 -7.64 15.37 -8.94
C CYS A 156 -8.96 15.98 -9.43
N TYR A 157 -9.95 15.12 -9.69
CA TYR A 157 -11.31 15.47 -10.07
C TYR A 157 -12.24 15.25 -8.89
N ILE A 158 -13.13 16.21 -8.64
CA ILE A 158 -14.15 16.12 -7.60
C ILE A 158 -15.50 15.95 -8.30
N LEU A 159 -16.19 14.88 -7.97
CA LEU A 159 -17.52 14.54 -8.47
C LEU A 159 -18.50 14.73 -7.31
N ASP A 160 -19.34 15.76 -7.40
CA ASP A 160 -20.36 16.07 -6.39
C ASP A 160 -21.73 15.68 -6.92
N ASP A 161 -22.29 14.57 -6.42
CA ASP A 161 -23.54 13.99 -6.93
C ASP A 161 -24.78 14.76 -6.45
N ASP A 162 -24.71 15.44 -5.29
CA ASP A 162 -25.82 16.21 -4.71
C ASP A 162 -25.83 17.68 -5.17
N GLY A 163 -24.69 18.17 -5.65
CA GLY A 163 -24.54 19.55 -6.12
C GLY A 163 -24.76 20.57 -4.99
N ALA A 164 -24.43 20.20 -3.75
CA ALA A 164 -24.68 21.03 -2.59
C ALA A 164 -23.80 22.29 -2.61
N LEU A 165 -24.41 23.47 -2.41
CA LEU A 165 -23.68 24.75 -2.37
C LEU A 165 -22.59 24.77 -1.28
N LEU A 166 -22.82 24.05 -0.18
CA LEU A 166 -21.83 23.89 0.90
C LEU A 166 -20.56 23.21 0.40
N THR A 167 -20.68 22.10 -0.33
CA THR A 167 -19.54 21.39 -0.93
C THR A 167 -18.78 22.31 -1.87
N PHE A 168 -19.49 23.04 -2.74
CA PHE A 168 -18.87 24.00 -3.66
C PHE A 168 -18.05 25.07 -2.95
N GLU A 169 -18.60 25.72 -1.92
CA GLU A 169 -17.91 26.78 -1.18
C GLU A 169 -16.70 26.25 -0.39
N VAL A 170 -16.81 25.06 0.22
CA VAL A 170 -15.70 24.41 0.91
C VAL A 170 -14.58 24.07 -0.08
N MET A 171 -14.91 23.50 -1.24
CA MET A 171 -13.92 23.14 -2.26
C MET A 171 -13.25 24.37 -2.88
N ARG A 172 -13.99 25.48 -3.05
CA ARG A 172 -13.42 26.76 -3.49
C ARG A 172 -12.40 27.30 -2.49
N ARG A 173 -12.70 27.22 -1.19
CA ARG A 173 -11.76 27.63 -0.11
C ARG A 173 -10.55 26.70 -0.05
N LEU A 174 -10.77 25.40 -0.24
CA LEU A 174 -9.70 24.41 -0.32
C LEU A 174 -8.75 24.72 -1.47
N ALA A 175 -9.24 25.01 -2.67
CA ALA A 175 -8.41 25.36 -3.83
C ALA A 175 -7.47 26.56 -3.55
N ALA A 176 -7.98 27.58 -2.86
CA ALA A 176 -7.17 28.71 -2.42
C ALA A 176 -6.09 28.29 -1.40
N SER A 177 -6.43 27.42 -0.45
CA SER A 177 -5.51 26.91 0.58
C SER A 177 -4.41 26.01 0.02
N LEU A 178 -4.73 25.16 -0.96
CA LEU A 178 -3.81 24.20 -1.58
C LEU A 178 -2.59 24.86 -2.23
N THR A 179 -2.75 26.10 -2.72
CA THR A 179 -1.68 26.89 -3.34
C THR A 179 -0.48 27.05 -2.39
N TYR A 180 -0.73 27.16 -1.08
CA TYR A 180 0.30 27.30 -0.06
C TYR A 180 0.52 26.00 0.74
N GLY A 181 -0.53 25.23 0.96
CA GLY A 181 -0.47 23.99 1.75
C GLY A 181 0.37 22.91 1.09
N VAL A 182 0.19 22.65 -0.21
CA VAL A 182 0.87 21.54 -0.89
C VAL A 182 2.40 21.71 -0.93
N PRO A 183 2.96 22.88 -1.31
CA PRO A 183 4.41 23.10 -1.25
C PRO A 183 5.00 22.94 0.15
N PHE A 184 4.23 23.28 1.20
CA PHE A 184 4.64 23.10 2.59
C PHE A 184 4.82 21.62 2.94
N TYR A 185 3.89 20.74 2.55
CA TYR A 185 3.99 19.30 2.81
C TYR A 185 5.24 18.67 2.18
N TRP A 186 5.63 19.06 0.97
CA TRP A 186 6.86 18.53 0.36
C TRP A 186 8.12 19.14 0.93
N LYS A 187 8.14 20.45 1.19
CA LYS A 187 9.34 21.11 1.75
C LYS A 187 9.75 20.50 3.09
N HIS A 188 8.77 20.08 3.89
CA HIS A 188 8.99 19.54 5.23
C HIS A 188 8.86 18.01 5.32
N ASP A 189 8.68 17.31 4.18
CA ASP A 189 8.44 15.85 4.11
C ASP A 189 7.50 15.32 5.21
N ILE A 190 6.38 16.00 5.41
CA ILE A 190 5.48 15.73 6.54
C ILE A 190 4.76 14.39 6.32
N LYS A 191 4.73 13.54 7.35
CA LYS A 191 4.01 12.26 7.38
C LYS A 191 3.27 12.15 8.73
N PRO A 192 1.95 11.84 8.77
CA PRO A 192 1.02 11.59 7.65
C PRO A 192 0.63 12.87 6.88
N LYS A 193 0.21 12.72 5.62
CA LYS A 193 -0.17 13.85 4.73
C LYS A 193 -1.57 14.42 5.01
N ASN A 194 -2.41 13.67 5.74
CA ASN A 194 -3.71 14.15 6.17
C ASN A 194 -3.53 15.18 7.31
N PRO A 195 -4.02 16.42 7.15
CA PRO A 195 -3.89 17.45 8.18
C PRO A 195 -4.50 17.04 9.52
N ASP A 196 -5.72 16.48 9.56
CA ASP A 196 -6.37 16.10 10.80
C ASP A 196 -5.58 15.01 11.53
N SER A 197 -5.08 14.02 10.79
CA SER A 197 -4.21 12.98 11.37
C SER A 197 -2.88 13.55 11.84
N PHE A 198 -2.27 14.47 11.09
CA PHE A 198 -1.01 15.10 11.47
C PHE A 198 -1.17 15.92 12.75
N PHE A 199 -2.18 16.80 12.81
CA PHE A 199 -2.43 17.64 13.97
C PHE A 199 -2.91 16.84 15.17
N SER A 200 -3.72 15.78 15.01
CA SER A 200 -4.08 14.93 16.15
C SER A 200 -2.87 14.22 16.76
N ILE A 201 -1.91 13.75 15.96
CA ILE A 201 -0.68 13.13 16.50
C ILE A 201 0.21 14.16 17.21
N VAL A 202 0.38 15.34 16.61
CA VAL A 202 1.22 16.40 17.19
C VAL A 202 0.60 16.97 18.46
N VAL A 203 -0.73 17.19 18.48
CA VAL A 203 -1.45 17.66 19.66
C VAL A 203 -1.47 16.61 20.76
N VAL A 204 -1.68 15.33 20.45
CA VAL A 204 -1.57 14.25 21.45
C VAL A 204 -0.15 14.15 22.02
N SER A 205 0.88 14.33 21.19
CA SER A 205 2.27 14.37 21.67
C SER A 205 2.53 15.59 22.56
N PHE A 206 1.99 16.77 22.22
CA PHE A 206 2.13 17.98 23.04
C PHE A 206 1.38 17.86 24.37
N ILE A 207 0.18 17.28 24.38
CA ILE A 207 -0.61 17.04 25.60
C ILE A 207 0.07 15.97 26.47
N CYS A 208 0.60 14.88 25.90
CA CYS A 208 1.38 13.90 26.66
C CYS A 208 2.68 14.48 27.27
N ILE A 209 3.25 15.53 26.67
CA ILE A 209 4.46 16.19 27.20
C ILE A 209 4.10 17.27 28.24
N HIS A 210 2.88 17.82 28.22
CA HIS A 210 2.46 18.92 29.11
C HIS A 210 1.42 18.55 30.19
N VAL A 211 0.84 17.34 30.15
CA VAL A 211 -0.04 16.84 31.21
C VAL A 211 0.73 15.79 32.01
N PRO A 212 1.34 16.15 33.15
CA PRO A 212 1.83 15.13 34.08
C PRO A 212 0.66 14.22 34.49
N LEU A 213 0.98 12.95 34.48
CA LEU A 213 0.16 11.76 34.72
C LEU A 213 -0.56 11.78 36.09
N GLU A 214 -1.53 12.66 36.33
CA GLU A 214 -2.33 12.63 37.57
C GLU A 214 -3.85 12.83 37.39
N VAL A 215 -4.40 12.89 36.18
CA VAL A 215 -5.86 12.99 36.01
C VAL A 215 -6.38 12.01 34.98
N THR A 216 -6.33 10.72 35.31
CA THR A 216 -7.15 9.69 34.66
C THR A 216 -7.56 8.63 35.68
N LEU A 217 -8.20 9.06 36.77
CA LEU A 217 -8.95 8.19 37.67
C LEU A 217 -9.84 9.05 38.57
N SER A 218 -10.91 9.61 38.00
CA SER A 218 -12.23 9.74 38.64
C SER A 218 -13.16 10.56 37.74
N VAL A 219 -14.33 9.96 37.51
CA VAL A 219 -15.51 10.42 36.75
C VAL A 219 -15.49 10.10 35.26
#